data_AF-A0A7K7Q0J1-F1
#
_entry.id   AF-A0A7K7Q0J1-F1
#
_cell.length_a   1.000
_cell.length_b   1.000
_cell.length_c   1.000
_cell.angle_alpha   90.00
_cell.angle_beta   90.00
_cell.angle_gamma   90.00
#
_symmetry.space_group_name_H-M   'P 1'
#
loop_
_entity.id
_entity.type
_entity.pdbx_description
1 polymer ?
#
loop_
_entity_poly.entity_id
_entity_poly.type
_entity_poly.pdbx_seq_one_letter_code
_entity_poly.pdbx_strand_id
1 'polypeptide(L)'
;QNSYSAFIQLMPVFIIIIVSVITQLMATNPPYSLFYKSSIGHVVSRETENLQVPYYVDKNFEKHYQGAELQELEKTVEKDYIDYIQTSCWKEKQQTELEIMFFTIFKSFKNKN
;
A
#
# COMPACT_ATOMS: atom_id res chain seq x y z
N GLN A 1 25.24 17.94 -40.03
CA GLN A 1 24.42 16.74 -40.32
C GLN A 1 24.26 15.81 -39.09
N ASN A 2 24.51 16.27 -37.85
CA ASN A 2 24.43 15.42 -36.65
C ASN A 2 23.19 15.64 -35.77
N SER A 3 22.36 16.65 -36.07
CA SER A 3 21.19 16.99 -35.25
C SER A 3 20.04 15.98 -35.41
N TYR A 4 19.93 15.34 -36.58
CA TYR A 4 18.89 14.33 -36.83
C TYR A 4 19.12 13.04 -36.06
N SER A 5 20.39 12.60 -35.89
CA SER A 5 20.65 11.36 -35.13
C SER A 5 20.42 11.56 -33.64
N ALA A 6 20.73 12.74 -33.09
CA ALA A 6 20.46 13.06 -31.69
C ALA A 6 18.94 13.06 -31.39
N PHE A 7 18.12 13.63 -32.29
CA PHE A 7 16.67 13.62 -32.14
C PHE A 7 16.06 12.21 -32.23
N ILE A 8 16.55 11.40 -33.18
CA ILE A 8 16.10 10.00 -33.33
C ILE A 8 16.53 9.14 -32.13
N GLN A 9 17.68 9.41 -31.52
CA GLN A 9 18.14 8.70 -30.31
C GLN A 9 17.32 9.05 -29.06
N LEU A 10 16.74 10.26 -29.00
CA LEU A 10 15.90 10.69 -27.88
C LEU A 10 14.46 10.18 -27.98
N MET A 11 13.97 9.83 -29.17
CA MET A 11 12.63 9.27 -29.37
C MET A 11 12.34 8.01 -28.52
N PRO A 12 13.23 7.00 -28.45
CA PRO A 12 13.07 5.86 -27.54
C PRO A 12 12.91 6.27 -26.07
N VAL A 13 13.66 7.27 -25.62
CA VAL A 13 13.60 7.77 -24.23
C VAL A 13 12.23 8.41 -23.96
N PHE A 14 11.72 9.22 -24.89
CA PHE A 14 10.39 9.80 -24.78
C PHE A 14 9.28 8.74 -24.75
N ILE A 15 9.37 7.70 -25.58
CA ILE A 15 8.38 6.61 -25.60
C ILE A 15 8.35 5.91 -24.23
N ILE A 16 9.51 5.62 -23.64
CA ILE A 16 9.59 4.98 -22.32
C ILE A 16 8.94 5.86 -21.25
N ILE A 17 9.20 7.18 -21.28
CA ILE A 17 8.59 8.14 -20.33
C ILE A 17 7.06 8.15 -20.50
N ILE A 18 6.56 8.22 -21.73
CA ILE A 18 5.12 8.23 -22.02
C ILE A 18 4.47 6.93 -21.54
N VAL A 19 5.05 5.77 -21.86
CA VAL A 19 4.54 4.46 -21.39
C VAL A 19 4.54 4.39 -19.87
N SER A 20 5.57 4.91 -19.21
CA SER A 20 5.67 4.95 -17.75
C SER A 20 4.54 5.78 -17.13
N VAL A 21 4.26 6.95 -17.67
CA VAL A 21 3.16 7.81 -17.20
C VAL A 21 1.80 7.17 -17.49
N ILE A 22 1.59 6.60 -18.68
CA ILE A 22 0.34 5.90 -19.01
C ILE A 22 0.12 4.72 -18.06
N THR A 23 1.16 3.96 -17.74
CA THR A 23 1.08 2.83 -16.79
C THR A 23 0.68 3.30 -15.40
N GLN A 24 1.21 4.44 -14.94
CA GLN A 24 0.81 5.06 -13.66
C GLN A 24 -0.65 5.55 -13.68
N LEU A 25 -1.12 6.08 -14.82
CA LEU A 25 -2.52 6.51 -14.99
C LEU A 25 -3.49 5.32 -15.08
N MET A 26 -3.03 4.18 -15.61
CA MET A 26 -3.78 2.92 -15.65
C MET A 26 -3.57 2.05 -14.41
N ALA A 27 -2.94 2.56 -13.35
CA ALA A 27 -2.90 1.86 -12.07
C ALA A 27 -4.34 1.73 -11.56
N THR A 28 -4.96 0.60 -11.91
CA THR A 28 -6.30 0.23 -11.47
C THR A 28 -6.30 0.29 -9.95
N ASN A 29 -7.26 1.02 -9.39
CA ASN A 29 -7.44 1.04 -7.94
C ASN A 29 -7.55 -0.41 -7.46
N PRO A 30 -6.88 -0.77 -6.35
CA PRO A 30 -6.98 -2.12 -5.82
C PRO A 30 -8.45 -2.45 -5.53
N PRO A 31 -8.88 -3.71 -5.61
CA PRO A 31 -10.31 -4.06 -5.47
C PRO A 31 -10.89 -3.81 -4.07
N TYR A 32 -10.04 -3.63 -3.07
CA TYR A 32 -10.42 -3.30 -1.69
C TYR A 32 -9.35 -2.46 -0.99
N SER A 33 -9.66 -2.02 0.23
CA SER A 33 -8.68 -1.56 1.21
C SER A 33 -9.07 -2.01 2.61
N LEU A 34 -8.09 -2.34 3.46
CA LEU A 34 -8.33 -2.58 4.90
C LEU A 34 -8.80 -1.33 5.66
N PHE A 35 -8.69 -0.16 5.05
CA PHE A 35 -9.05 1.12 5.67
C PHE A 35 -9.97 1.91 4.75
N TYR A 36 -10.84 2.72 5.36
CA TYR A 36 -11.70 3.64 4.65
C TYR A 36 -10.86 4.62 3.80
N LYS A 37 -11.11 4.69 2.50
CA LYS A 37 -10.41 5.60 1.58
C LYS A 37 -11.36 6.25 0.60
N SER A 38 -11.89 7.41 0.98
CA SER A 38 -12.80 8.19 0.15
C SER A 38 -12.20 8.67 -1.18
N SER A 39 -10.88 8.88 -1.25
CA SER A 39 -10.21 9.38 -2.46
C SER A 39 -10.27 8.42 -3.65
N ILE A 40 -10.37 7.11 -3.38
CA ILE A 40 -10.44 6.05 -4.38
C ILE A 40 -11.78 5.30 -4.35
N GLY A 41 -12.77 5.82 -3.60
CA GLY A 41 -14.13 5.27 -3.58
C GLY A 41 -14.32 4.04 -2.68
N HIS A 42 -13.31 3.63 -1.90
CA HIS A 42 -13.44 2.53 -0.92
C HIS A 42 -14.12 3.02 0.34
N VAL A 43 -15.45 3.08 0.27
CA VAL A 43 -16.31 3.66 1.31
C VAL A 43 -17.39 2.70 1.81
N VAL A 44 -17.62 1.59 1.09
CA VAL A 44 -18.59 0.57 1.48
C VAL A 44 -17.88 -0.44 2.38
N SER A 45 -18.31 -0.52 3.65
CA SER A 45 -17.75 -1.46 4.61
C SER A 45 -18.32 -2.86 4.42
N ARG A 46 -17.44 -3.86 4.54
CA ARG A 46 -17.74 -5.30 4.52
C ARG A 46 -16.86 -6.01 5.55
N GLU A 47 -17.21 -7.25 5.88
CA GLU A 47 -16.42 -8.13 6.74
C GLU A 47 -16.24 -9.47 6.03
N THR A 48 -15.07 -10.08 6.18
CA THR A 48 -14.81 -11.40 5.60
C THR A 48 -15.63 -12.47 6.32
N GLU A 49 -16.03 -13.53 5.61
CA GLU A 49 -16.91 -14.55 6.20
C GLU A 49 -16.24 -15.34 7.34
N ASN A 50 -14.94 -15.60 7.25
CA ASN A 50 -14.23 -16.52 8.13
C ASN A 50 -13.67 -15.84 9.39
N LEU A 51 -12.83 -14.81 9.23
CA LEU A 51 -12.20 -14.11 10.36
C LEU A 51 -12.89 -12.78 10.73
N GLN A 52 -13.96 -12.40 10.03
CA GLN A 52 -14.70 -11.15 10.25
C GLN A 52 -13.79 -9.91 10.16
N VAL A 53 -12.82 -9.95 9.25
CA VAL A 53 -11.89 -8.84 9.07
C VAL A 53 -12.61 -7.71 8.32
N PRO A 54 -12.66 -6.47 8.85
CA PRO A 54 -13.29 -5.36 8.17
C PRO A 54 -12.45 -4.89 6.99
N TYR A 55 -13.11 -4.70 5.85
CA TYR A 55 -12.52 -4.14 4.63
C TYR A 55 -13.51 -3.20 3.92
N TYR A 56 -12.97 -2.38 3.03
CA TYR A 56 -13.71 -1.33 2.32
C TYR A 56 -13.58 -1.50 0.82
N VAL A 57 -14.70 -1.38 0.12
CA VAL A 57 -14.81 -1.58 -1.33
C VAL A 57 -15.57 -0.44 -1.99
N ASP A 58 -15.55 -0.43 -3.32
CA ASP A 58 -16.36 0.48 -4.11
C ASP A 58 -17.84 0.03 -4.21
N LYS A 59 -18.71 0.92 -4.72
CA LYS A 59 -20.16 0.69 -4.81
C LYS A 59 -20.57 -0.39 -5.83
N ASN A 60 -19.71 -0.71 -6.78
CA ASN A 60 -19.93 -1.72 -7.82
C ASN A 60 -19.29 -3.07 -7.49
N PHE A 61 -18.66 -3.21 -6.32
CA PHE A 61 -17.93 -4.41 -5.91
C PHE A 61 -18.73 -5.71 -6.10
N GLU A 62 -20.00 -5.73 -5.67
CA GLU A 62 -20.85 -6.92 -5.76
C GLU A 62 -21.15 -7.33 -7.21
N LYS A 63 -20.96 -6.44 -8.19
CA LYS A 63 -21.10 -6.80 -9.61
C LYS A 63 -19.88 -7.53 -10.15
N HIS A 64 -18.72 -7.35 -9.51
CA HIS A 64 -17.44 -7.89 -9.97
C HIS A 64 -16.96 -9.09 -9.17
N TYR A 65 -17.35 -9.21 -7.89
CA TYR A 65 -16.89 -10.29 -7.01
C TYR A 65 -18.07 -11.02 -6.37
N GLN A 66 -18.24 -12.29 -6.73
CA GLN A 66 -19.26 -13.18 -6.17
C GLN A 66 -18.74 -14.63 -6.11
N GLY A 67 -19.37 -15.46 -5.27
CA GLY A 67 -19.08 -16.89 -5.19
C GLY A 67 -17.60 -17.19 -4.88
N ALA A 68 -16.98 -18.03 -5.70
CA ALA A 68 -15.60 -18.49 -5.48
C ALA A 68 -14.56 -17.34 -5.56
N GLU A 69 -14.75 -16.37 -6.46
CA GLU A 69 -13.83 -15.23 -6.60
C GLU A 69 -13.88 -14.33 -5.35
N LEU A 70 -15.05 -14.15 -4.77
CA LEU A 70 -15.20 -13.41 -3.52
C LEU A 70 -14.49 -14.16 -2.38
N GLN A 71 -14.65 -15.47 -2.28
CA GLN A 71 -13.99 -16.28 -1.23
C GLN A 71 -12.46 -16.24 -1.35
N GLU A 72 -11.92 -16.27 -2.58
CA GLU A 72 -10.49 -16.15 -2.80
C GLU A 72 -9.97 -14.76 -2.40
N LEU A 73 -10.70 -13.71 -2.80
CA LEU A 73 -10.37 -12.34 -2.42
C LEU A 73 -10.38 -12.16 -0.89
N GLU A 74 -11.39 -12.68 -0.19
CA GLU A 74 -11.50 -12.55 1.26
C GLU A 74 -10.36 -13.28 1.99
N LYS A 75 -9.87 -14.43 1.47
CA LYS A 75 -8.65 -15.06 2.00
C LYS A 75 -7.42 -14.15 1.85
N THR A 76 -7.32 -13.43 0.73
CA THR A 76 -6.24 -12.45 0.54
C THR A 76 -6.38 -11.27 1.52
N VAL A 77 -7.59 -10.75 1.71
CA VAL A 77 -7.89 -9.70 2.70
C VAL A 77 -7.44 -10.13 4.10
N GLU A 78 -7.79 -11.34 4.51
CA GLU A 78 -7.42 -11.91 5.81
C GLU A 78 -5.92 -12.05 5.97
N LYS A 79 -5.23 -12.57 4.95
CA LYS A 79 -3.76 -12.68 4.95
C LYS A 79 -3.11 -11.31 5.09
N ASP A 80 -3.52 -10.33 4.30
CA ASP A 80 -2.96 -8.98 4.33
C ASP A 80 -3.22 -8.27 5.66
N TYR A 81 -4.36 -8.55 6.30
CA TYR A 81 -4.66 -8.06 7.63
C TYR A 81 -3.71 -8.64 8.68
N ILE A 82 -3.44 -9.95 8.64
CA ILE A 82 -2.47 -10.59 9.53
C ILE A 82 -1.07 -9.97 9.32
N ASP A 83 -0.63 -9.85 8.06
CA ASP A 83 0.65 -9.24 7.70
C ASP A 83 0.75 -7.79 8.23
N TYR A 84 -0.34 -7.02 8.12
CA TYR A 84 -0.43 -5.67 8.66
C TYR A 84 -0.28 -5.63 10.18
N ILE A 85 -0.99 -6.49 10.91
CA ILE A 85 -0.92 -6.53 12.38
C ILE A 85 0.49 -6.93 12.84
N GLN A 86 1.08 -7.96 12.23
CA GLN A 86 2.44 -8.38 12.54
C GLN A 86 3.44 -7.24 12.30
N THR A 87 3.39 -6.63 11.12
CA THR A 87 4.27 -5.51 10.77
C THR A 87 4.10 -4.33 11.72
N SER A 88 2.87 -4.02 12.13
CA SER A 88 2.57 -2.94 13.06
C SER A 88 3.17 -3.21 14.43
N CYS A 89 3.02 -4.43 14.95
CA CYS A 89 3.63 -4.86 16.21
C CYS A 89 5.17 -4.75 16.18
N TRP A 90 5.82 -5.19 15.09
CA TRP A 90 7.27 -5.05 14.93
C TRP A 90 7.72 -3.59 14.96
N LYS A 91 6.96 -2.69 14.33
CA LYS A 91 7.25 -1.25 14.33
C LYS A 91 7.11 -0.64 15.73
N GLU A 92 6.03 -0.96 16.45
CA GLU A 92 5.83 -0.48 17.82
C GLU A 92 6.93 -0.93 18.77
N LYS A 93 7.34 -2.21 18.66
CA LYS A 93 8.46 -2.75 19.42
C LYS A 93 9.76 -1.98 19.13
N GLN A 94 10.09 -1.79 17.85
CA GLN A 94 11.29 -1.06 17.44
C GLN A 94 11.27 0.39 17.95
N GLN A 95 10.13 1.08 17.84
CA GLN A 95 10.00 2.44 18.33
C GLN A 95 10.22 2.52 19.84
N THR A 96 9.66 1.58 20.61
CA THR A 96 9.87 1.50 22.06
C THR A 96 11.35 1.28 22.42
N GLU A 97 12.05 0.38 21.71
CA GLU A 97 13.48 0.13 21.93
C GLU A 97 14.35 1.36 21.62
N LEU A 98 14.03 2.08 20.54
CA LEU A 98 14.70 3.34 20.19
C LEU A 98 14.48 4.40 21.27
N GLU A 99 13.25 4.57 21.76
CA GLU A 99 12.92 5.50 22.84
C GLU A 99 13.74 5.19 24.11
N ILE A 100 13.82 3.91 24.52
CA ILE A 100 14.62 3.49 25.69
C ILE A 100 16.11 3.80 25.49
N MET A 101 16.66 3.55 24.29
CA MET A 101 18.05 3.92 23.99
C MET A 101 18.28 5.42 24.10
N PHE A 102 17.38 6.24 23.54
CA PHE A 102 17.47 7.70 23.66
C PHE A 102 17.44 8.16 25.11
N PHE A 103 16.52 7.64 25.93
CA PHE A 103 16.47 7.95 27.36
C PHE A 103 17.77 7.56 28.09
N THR A 104 18.32 6.38 27.78
CA THR A 104 19.56 5.89 28.38
C THR A 104 20.74 6.78 28.03
N ILE A 105 20.86 7.15 26.74
CA ILE A 105 21.90 8.05 26.24
C ILE A 105 21.75 9.42 26.90
N PHE A 106 20.55 10.01 26.91
CA PHE A 106 20.30 11.32 27.51
C PHE A 106 20.62 11.35 29.01
N LYS A 107 20.25 10.29 29.75
CA LYS A 107 20.62 10.12 31.15
C LYS A 107 22.14 10.03 31.33
N SER A 108 22.84 9.31 30.44
CA SER A 108 24.31 9.24 30.47
C SER A 108 24.97 10.59 30.19
N PHE A 109 24.40 11.43 29.33
CA PHE A 109 24.89 12.80 29.11
C PHE A 109 24.63 13.69 30.33
N LYS A 110 23.43 13.62 30.92
CA LYS A 110 23.09 14.41 32.11
C LYS A 110 23.92 14.06 33.34
N ASN A 111 24.30 12.78 33.51
CA ASN A 111 25.13 12.35 34.64
C ASN A 111 26.63 12.66 34.47
N LYS A 112 27.03 13.15 33.29
CA LYS A 112 28.44 13.47 32.96
C LYS A 112 28.74 14.98 33.04
N ASN A 113 27.70 15.82 33.20
CA ASN A 113 27.77 17.24 33.54
C ASN A 113 27.38 17.45 35.00
#